data_AF-A0AAV6U0M7-F1
#
_entry.id   AF-A0AAV6U0M7-F1
#
_cell.length_a   1.000
_cell.length_b   1.000
_cell.length_c   1.000
_cell.angle_alpha   90.00
_cell.angle_beta   90.00
_cell.angle_gamma   90.00
#
_symmetry.space_group_name_H-M   'P 1'
#
loop_
_entity.id
_entity.type
_entity.pdbx_description
1 polymer ?
#
loop_
_entity_poly.entity_id
_entity_poly.type
_entity_poly.pdbx_seq_one_letter_code
_entity_poly.pdbx_strand_id
1 'polypeptide(L)'
;MLPFISASMWQKLFKSRFLRSLAAYSNFYFSAFFVILLLLFLDSIRQMQKYSTARDQEVDHGHLDAELQQSMKMFRAQRNCYIAGFALFLAPVIRRLASLLSHHAELIAREVASLKQAKSASEAAMNLMKDKKTGESNDNKQNELNEKRIKELKSELESKEKELVKTKKDLESLKSQSEGTNREYDRLSEEFTKLQKLVEAGSGDSGSKKDE
;
A
#
# COMPACT_ATOMS: atom_id res chain seq x y z
N MET A 1 16.52 -32.67 13.66
CA MET A 1 15.34 -33.11 14.43
C MET A 1 14.19 -32.19 14.06
N LEU A 2 13.31 -32.65 13.15
CA LEU A 2 12.16 -31.88 12.66
C LEU A 2 11.11 -31.72 13.77
N PRO A 3 10.56 -30.52 14.01
CA PRO A 3 9.44 -30.37 14.93
C PRO A 3 8.18 -30.92 14.26
N PHE A 4 7.58 -31.95 14.87
CA PHE A 4 6.38 -32.65 14.40
C PHE A 4 5.12 -31.75 14.34
N ILE A 5 5.22 -30.50 14.79
CA ILE A 5 4.15 -29.50 14.74
C ILE A 5 4.75 -28.19 14.22
N SER A 6 4.18 -27.67 13.13
CA SER A 6 4.55 -26.36 12.57
C SER A 6 4.49 -25.25 13.63
N ALA A 7 5.52 -24.41 13.68
CA ALA A 7 5.57 -23.22 14.54
C ALA A 7 4.34 -22.30 14.34
N SER A 8 3.75 -22.30 13.14
CA SER A 8 2.54 -21.51 12.85
C SER A 8 1.27 -22.08 13.53
N MET A 9 1.21 -23.39 13.78
CA MET A 9 0.08 -24.00 14.51
C MET A 9 0.17 -23.67 16.00
N TRP A 10 1.37 -23.75 16.58
CA TRP A 10 1.61 -23.28 17.95
C TRP A 10 1.29 -21.79 18.09
N GLN A 11 1.71 -20.95 17.14
CA GLN A 11 1.41 -19.52 17.16
C GLN A 11 -0.10 -19.23 17.11
N LYS A 12 -0.88 -20.00 16.34
CA LYS A 12 -2.35 -19.89 16.32
C LYS A 12 -3.00 -20.35 17.62
N LEU A 13 -2.51 -21.44 18.21
CA LEU A 13 -2.96 -21.88 19.53
C LEU A 13 -2.64 -20.83 20.59
N PHE A 14 -1.39 -20.37 20.69
CA PHE A 14 -0.92 -19.34 21.64
C PHE A 14 -1.61 -17.97 21.46
N LYS A 15 -2.01 -17.60 20.23
CA LYS A 15 -2.81 -16.38 19.98
C LYS A 15 -4.32 -16.55 20.18
N SER A 16 -4.81 -17.75 20.44
CA SER A 16 -6.25 -17.97 20.67
C SER A 16 -6.74 -17.14 21.85
N ARG A 17 -7.98 -16.62 21.74
CA ARG A 17 -8.66 -15.86 22.81
C ARG A 17 -8.65 -16.63 24.14
N PHE A 18 -8.63 -17.96 24.06
CA PHE A 18 -8.52 -18.85 25.21
C PHE A 18 -7.23 -18.65 26.02
N LEU A 19 -6.05 -18.66 25.36
CA LEU A 19 -4.77 -18.51 26.07
C LEU A 19 -4.51 -17.08 26.55
N ARG A 20 -5.06 -16.08 25.86
CA ARG A 20 -5.00 -14.68 26.32
C ARG A 20 -5.88 -14.43 27.55
N SER A 21 -7.05 -15.06 27.61
CA SER A 21 -7.91 -15.07 28.80
C SER A 21 -7.28 -15.86 29.95
N LEU A 22 -6.64 -17.00 29.65
CA LEU A 22 -5.93 -17.80 30.64
C LEU A 22 -4.73 -17.05 31.24
N ALA A 23 -4.01 -16.27 30.43
CA ALA A 23 -2.92 -15.42 30.90
C ALA A 23 -3.41 -14.31 31.84
N ALA A 24 -4.58 -13.71 31.57
CA ALA A 24 -5.14 -12.64 32.40
C ALA A 24 -5.44 -13.10 33.83
N TYR A 25 -5.98 -14.31 34.00
CA TYR A 25 -6.26 -14.90 35.31
C TYR A 25 -5.12 -15.79 35.84
N SER A 26 -4.02 -15.95 35.09
CA SER A 26 -2.90 -16.85 35.44
C SER A 26 -2.26 -16.51 36.79
N ASN A 27 -2.17 -15.22 37.13
CA ASN A 27 -1.63 -14.79 38.42
C ASN A 27 -2.50 -15.26 39.59
N PHE A 28 -3.82 -15.09 39.47
CA PHE A 28 -4.78 -15.49 40.50
C PHE A 28 -4.80 -17.01 40.69
N TYR A 29 -4.94 -17.78 39.60
CA TYR A 29 -4.91 -19.23 39.67
C TYR A 29 -3.58 -19.76 40.20
N PHE A 30 -2.44 -19.24 39.72
CA PHE A 30 -1.13 -19.66 40.21
C PHE A 30 -0.97 -19.37 41.71
N SER A 31 -1.38 -18.19 42.17
CA SER A 31 -1.31 -17.84 43.59
C SER A 31 -2.17 -18.77 44.43
N ALA A 32 -3.41 -19.06 44.02
CA ALA A 32 -4.28 -20.01 44.71
C ALA A 32 -3.68 -21.42 44.77
N PHE A 33 -3.19 -21.97 43.64
CA PHE A 33 -2.53 -23.27 43.60
C PHE A 33 -1.23 -23.29 44.41
N PHE A 34 -0.47 -22.20 44.43
CA PHE A 34 0.76 -22.09 45.20
C PHE A 34 0.50 -22.09 46.70
N VAL A 35 -0.55 -21.41 47.16
CA VAL A 35 -1.00 -21.47 48.56
C VAL A 35 -1.43 -22.89 48.94
N ILE A 36 -2.17 -23.59 48.06
CA ILE A 36 -2.54 -25.00 48.28
C ILE A 36 -1.29 -25.89 48.38
N LEU A 37 -0.32 -25.72 47.46
CA LEU A 37 0.95 -26.46 47.51
C LEU A 37 1.73 -26.18 48.79
N LEU A 38 1.75 -24.93 49.25
CA LEU A 38 2.39 -24.55 50.51
C LEU A 38 1.72 -25.25 51.71
N LEU A 39 0.38 -25.28 51.75
CA LEU A 39 -0.37 -25.99 52.79
C LEU A 39 -0.10 -27.50 52.77
N LEU A 40 -0.07 -28.12 51.58
CA LEU A 40 0.27 -29.54 51.44
C LEU A 40 1.71 -29.84 51.84
N PHE A 41 2.64 -28.93 51.59
CA PHE A 41 4.02 -29.06 52.03
C PHE A 41 4.14 -28.95 53.55
N LEU A 42 3.46 -27.97 54.17
CA LEU A 42 3.39 -27.84 55.62
C LEU A 42 2.73 -29.05 56.29
N ASP A 43 1.67 -29.59 55.69
CA ASP A 43 1.02 -30.81 56.15
C ASP A 43 1.98 -32.02 56.04
N SER A 44 2.71 -32.14 54.93
CA SER A 44 3.71 -33.20 54.75
C SER A 44 4.85 -33.11 55.76
N ILE A 45 5.33 -31.90 56.10
CA ILE A 45 6.30 -31.67 57.19
C ILE A 45 5.71 -32.11 58.53
N ARG A 46 4.47 -31.69 58.83
CA ARG A 46 3.79 -32.05 60.08
C ARG A 46 3.62 -33.55 60.23
N GLN A 47 3.22 -34.24 59.17
CA GLN A 47 3.12 -35.70 59.14
C GLN A 47 4.48 -36.36 59.36
N MET A 48 5.53 -35.87 58.68
CA MET A 48 6.89 -36.39 58.85
C MET A 48 7.39 -36.23 60.29
N GLN A 49 7.17 -35.07 60.91
CA GLN A 49 7.53 -34.83 62.32
C GLN A 49 6.71 -35.70 63.27
N LYS A 50 5.37 -35.77 63.08
CA LYS A 50 4.48 -36.58 63.91
C LYS A 50 4.89 -38.05 63.91
N TYR A 51 5.11 -38.63 62.73
CA TYR A 51 5.51 -40.03 62.63
C TYR A 51 6.93 -40.27 63.13
N SER A 52 7.82 -39.27 63.05
CA SER A 52 9.17 -39.35 63.63
C SER A 52 9.12 -39.43 65.14
N THR A 53 8.35 -38.55 65.80
CA THR A 53 8.19 -38.55 67.26
C THR A 53 7.44 -39.78 67.76
N ALA A 54 6.41 -40.23 67.04
CA ALA A 54 5.66 -41.44 67.40
C ALA A 54 6.52 -42.72 67.31
N ARG A 55 7.53 -42.75 66.44
CA ARG A 55 8.50 -43.85 66.40
C ARG A 55 9.34 -43.90 67.67
N ASP A 56 9.87 -42.77 68.11
CA ASP A 56 10.77 -42.71 69.28
C ASP A 56 10.06 -43.08 70.60
N GLN A 57 8.73 -42.90 70.65
CA GLN A 57 7.91 -43.22 71.83
C GLN A 57 7.44 -44.70 71.87
N GLU A 58 7.30 -45.37 70.72
CA GLU A 58 6.87 -46.79 70.65
C GLU A 58 8.03 -47.79 70.71
N VAL A 59 9.28 -47.37 70.48
CA VAL A 59 10.46 -48.24 70.72
C VAL A 59 10.53 -48.71 72.19
N ASP A 60 9.87 -48.01 73.11
CA ASP A 60 9.77 -48.35 74.53
C ASP A 60 8.73 -49.46 74.85
N HIS A 61 7.88 -49.84 73.88
CA HIS A 61 6.82 -50.85 74.03
C HIS A 61 6.90 -51.89 72.91
N GLY A 62 7.67 -52.96 73.13
CA GLY A 62 8.14 -53.92 72.12
C GLY A 62 7.09 -54.82 71.41
N HIS A 63 6.20 -54.24 70.61
CA HIS A 63 5.34 -54.97 69.67
C HIS A 63 5.86 -54.86 68.22
N LEU A 64 6.57 -55.90 67.74
CA LEU A 64 7.28 -55.92 66.46
C LEU A 64 6.41 -55.59 65.22
N ASP A 65 5.13 -55.97 65.23
CA ASP A 65 4.21 -55.68 64.11
C ASP A 65 3.76 -54.21 64.09
N ALA A 66 3.73 -53.54 65.25
CA ALA A 66 3.45 -52.11 65.33
C ALA A 66 4.64 -51.28 64.80
N GLU A 67 5.87 -51.69 65.14
CA GLU A 67 7.09 -51.09 64.62
C GLU A 67 7.20 -51.19 63.08
N LEU A 68 6.85 -52.34 62.51
CA LEU A 68 6.88 -52.55 61.06
C LEU A 68 5.87 -51.62 60.36
N GLN A 69 4.65 -51.49 60.87
CA GLN A 69 3.64 -50.58 60.32
C GLN A 69 4.03 -49.10 60.46
N GLN A 70 4.64 -48.72 61.58
CA GLN A 70 5.14 -47.36 61.83
C GLN A 70 6.28 -47.00 60.85
N SER A 71 7.20 -47.93 60.63
CA SER A 71 8.31 -47.75 59.68
C SER A 71 7.82 -47.48 58.25
N MET A 72 6.79 -48.21 57.79
CA MET A 72 6.20 -48.00 56.47
C MET A 72 5.52 -46.62 56.33
N LYS A 73 4.80 -46.17 57.38
CA LYS A 73 4.17 -44.84 57.40
C LYS A 73 5.22 -43.73 57.33
N MET A 74 6.36 -43.91 57.99
CA MET A 74 7.50 -42.98 57.93
C MET A 74 8.10 -42.86 56.54
N PHE A 75 8.37 -43.98 55.85
CA PHE A 75 8.89 -43.95 54.49
C PHE A 75 7.93 -43.25 53.52
N ARG A 76 6.62 -43.42 53.73
CA ARG A 76 5.60 -42.72 52.93
C ARG A 76 5.61 -41.22 53.21
N ALA A 77 5.63 -40.81 54.47
CA ALA A 77 5.63 -39.39 54.86
C ALA A 77 6.90 -38.67 54.37
N GLN A 78 8.06 -39.32 54.46
CA GLN A 78 9.33 -38.77 53.97
C GLN A 78 9.32 -38.55 52.45
N ARG A 79 8.83 -39.53 51.67
CA ARG A 79 8.69 -39.40 50.21
C ARG A 79 7.71 -38.28 49.84
N ASN A 80 6.56 -38.23 50.50
CA ASN A 80 5.55 -37.20 50.25
C ASN A 80 6.09 -35.80 50.56
N CYS A 81 6.88 -35.65 51.63
CA CYS A 81 7.54 -34.39 51.99
C CYS A 81 8.51 -33.93 50.90
N TYR A 82 9.35 -34.83 50.36
CA TYR A 82 10.25 -34.46 49.26
C TYR A 82 9.50 -34.13 47.97
N ILE A 83 8.48 -34.91 47.59
CA ILE A 83 7.66 -34.65 46.40
C ILE A 83 6.97 -33.28 46.52
N ALA A 84 6.32 -33.00 47.65
CA ALA A 84 5.67 -31.72 47.90
C ALA A 84 6.68 -30.55 47.92
N GLY A 85 7.85 -30.75 48.51
CA GLY A 85 8.93 -29.74 48.53
C GLY A 85 9.48 -29.45 47.14
N PHE A 86 9.76 -30.49 46.34
CA PHE A 86 10.19 -30.32 44.95
C PHE A 86 9.12 -29.65 44.10
N ALA A 87 7.85 -30.01 44.25
CA ALA A 87 6.75 -29.36 43.54
C ALA A 87 6.63 -27.87 43.90
N LEU A 88 6.74 -27.53 45.20
CA LEU A 88 6.72 -26.14 45.68
C LEU A 88 7.91 -25.33 45.13
N PHE A 89 9.10 -25.92 45.09
CA PHE A 89 10.31 -25.29 44.55
C PHE A 89 10.25 -25.12 43.02
N LEU A 90 9.77 -26.13 42.30
CA LEU A 90 9.70 -26.11 40.83
C LEU A 90 8.54 -25.26 40.30
N ALA A 91 7.45 -25.08 41.06
CA ALA A 91 6.30 -24.28 40.65
C ALA A 91 6.67 -22.86 40.14
N PRO A 92 7.43 -22.03 40.87
CA PRO A 92 7.86 -20.72 40.39
C PRO A 92 8.87 -20.82 39.23
N VAL A 93 9.72 -21.84 39.19
CA VAL A 93 10.68 -22.07 38.10
C VAL A 93 9.93 -22.33 36.79
N ILE A 94 8.95 -23.25 36.82
CA ILE A 94 8.11 -23.59 35.67
C ILE A 94 7.31 -22.36 35.24
N ARG A 95 6.74 -21.59 36.18
CA ARG A 95 6.05 -20.33 35.86
C ARG A 95 6.96 -19.36 35.13
N ARG A 96 8.19 -19.16 35.62
CA ARG A 96 9.17 -18.27 35.00
C ARG A 96 9.54 -18.75 33.60
N LEU A 97 9.80 -20.03 33.42
CA LEU A 97 10.14 -20.63 32.12
C LEU A 97 8.97 -20.50 31.13
N ALA A 98 7.74 -20.78 31.55
CA ALA A 98 6.56 -20.64 30.69
C ALA A 98 6.34 -19.18 30.25
N SER A 99 6.57 -18.21 31.15
CA SER A 99 6.49 -16.78 30.81
C SER A 99 7.58 -16.36 29.83
N LEU A 100 8.83 -16.79 30.05
CA LEU A 100 9.94 -16.50 29.14
C LEU A 100 9.71 -17.12 27.76
N LEU A 101 9.24 -18.37 27.71
CA LEU A 101 8.93 -19.04 26.45
C LEU A 101 7.81 -18.32 25.69
N SER A 102 6.78 -17.85 26.40
CA SER A 102 5.69 -17.07 25.80
C SER A 102 6.20 -15.75 25.22
N HIS A 103 7.06 -15.04 25.94
CA HIS A 103 7.70 -13.82 25.43
C HIS A 103 8.58 -14.10 24.21
N HIS A 104 9.37 -15.17 24.24
CA HIS A 104 10.23 -15.56 23.13
C HIS A 104 9.42 -15.91 21.87
N ALA A 105 8.32 -16.65 22.03
CA ALA A 105 7.40 -16.95 20.94
C ALA A 105 6.75 -15.69 20.35
N GLU A 106 6.39 -14.73 21.21
CA GLU A 106 5.86 -13.44 20.75
C GLU A 106 6.92 -12.62 19.99
N LEU A 107 8.16 -12.60 20.46
CA LEU A 107 9.28 -11.91 19.81
C LEU A 107 9.53 -12.48 18.40
N ILE A 108 9.62 -13.80 18.25
CA ILE A 108 9.78 -14.44 16.93
C ILE A 108 8.61 -14.08 16.02
N ALA A 109 7.38 -14.13 16.54
CA ALA A 109 6.20 -13.78 15.75
C ALA A 109 6.20 -12.30 15.30
N ARG A 110 6.67 -11.39 16.16
CA ARG A 110 6.81 -9.96 15.86
C ARG A 110 7.93 -9.71 14.85
N GLU A 111 9.06 -10.40 14.96
CA GLU A 111 10.18 -10.31 14.02
C GLU A 111 9.75 -10.73 12.60
N VAL A 112 9.10 -11.89 12.46
CA VAL A 112 8.60 -12.37 11.17
C VAL A 112 7.58 -11.39 10.56
N ALA A 113 6.69 -10.84 11.38
CA ALA A 113 5.73 -9.83 10.93
C ALA A 113 6.42 -8.53 10.49
N SER A 114 7.42 -8.06 11.25
CA SER A 114 8.22 -6.88 10.95
C SER A 114 8.98 -7.04 9.62
N LEU A 115 9.65 -8.17 9.42
CA LEU A 115 10.35 -8.46 8.15
C LEU A 115 9.38 -8.49 6.97
N LYS A 116 8.18 -9.06 7.14
CA LYS A 116 7.15 -9.06 6.09
C LYS A 116 6.67 -7.65 5.78
N GLN A 117 6.46 -6.83 6.80
CA GLN A 117 6.05 -5.44 6.65
C GLN A 117 7.14 -4.61 5.96
N ALA A 118 8.41 -4.76 6.34
CA ALA A 118 9.54 -4.09 5.71
C ALA A 118 9.69 -4.49 4.23
N LYS A 119 9.56 -5.78 3.91
CA LYS A 119 9.58 -6.26 2.52
C LYS A 119 8.42 -5.69 1.71
N SER A 120 7.20 -5.73 2.23
CA SER A 120 6.02 -5.19 1.56
C SER A 120 6.12 -3.68 1.33
N ALA A 121 6.64 -2.92 2.31
CA ALA A 121 6.89 -1.49 2.15
C ALA A 121 7.98 -1.21 1.11
N SER A 122 9.06 -2.00 1.09
CA SER A 122 10.12 -1.88 0.10
C SER A 122 9.64 -2.22 -1.31
N GLU A 123 8.78 -3.22 -1.45
CA GLU A 123 8.17 -3.60 -2.73
C GLU A 123 7.20 -2.52 -3.22
N ALA A 124 6.35 -1.99 -2.34
CA ALA A 124 5.49 -0.85 -2.66
C ALA A 124 6.30 0.38 -3.09
N ALA A 125 7.40 0.68 -2.40
CA ALA A 125 8.31 1.76 -2.77
C ALA A 125 8.96 1.51 -4.14
N MET A 126 9.43 0.29 -4.42
CA MET A 126 9.98 -0.07 -5.74
C MET A 126 8.95 0.06 -6.86
N ASN A 127 7.71 -0.37 -6.63
CA ASN A 127 6.64 -0.25 -7.62
C ASN A 127 6.33 1.23 -7.90
N LEU A 128 6.22 2.07 -6.87
CA LEU A 128 6.05 3.52 -7.04
C LEU A 128 7.21 4.16 -7.81
N MET A 129 8.46 3.75 -7.54
CA MET A 129 9.63 4.26 -8.27
C MET A 129 9.62 3.81 -9.74
N LYS A 130 9.18 2.59 -10.01
CA LYS A 130 9.05 2.06 -11.38
C LYS A 130 7.94 2.78 -12.14
N ASP A 131 6.79 2.95 -11.54
CA ASP A 131 5.66 3.68 -12.14
C ASP A 131 6.05 5.13 -12.42
N LYS A 132 6.76 5.79 -11.50
CA LYS A 132 7.27 7.15 -11.72
C LYS A 132 8.26 7.23 -12.88
N LYS A 133 9.22 6.31 -12.98
CA LYS A 133 10.17 6.26 -14.11
C LYS A 133 9.47 6.00 -15.45
N THR A 134 8.44 5.16 -15.44
CA THR A 134 7.68 4.81 -16.65
C THR A 134 6.80 6.00 -17.08
N GLY A 135 6.18 6.70 -16.13
CA GLY A 135 5.46 7.95 -16.35
C GLY A 135 6.35 9.06 -16.91
N GLU A 136 7.49 9.33 -16.27
CA GLU A 136 8.46 10.35 -16.75
C GLU A 136 9.00 10.04 -18.15
N SER A 137 9.23 8.75 -18.48
CA SER A 137 9.67 8.35 -19.81
C SER A 137 8.60 8.54 -20.89
N ASN A 138 7.33 8.29 -20.54
CA ASN A 138 6.20 8.51 -21.46
C ASN A 138 5.89 10.00 -21.65
N ASP A 139 5.94 10.79 -20.58
CA ASP A 139 5.71 12.23 -20.64
C ASP A 139 6.78 12.94 -21.48
N ASN A 140 8.06 12.57 -21.32
CA ASN A 140 9.13 13.13 -22.15
C ASN A 140 8.96 12.78 -23.63
N LYS A 141 8.57 11.55 -23.95
CA LYS A 141 8.39 11.11 -25.33
C LYS A 141 7.17 11.75 -26.00
N GLN A 142 6.11 11.98 -25.22
CA GLN A 142 4.91 12.67 -25.69
C GLN A 142 5.16 14.17 -25.89
N ASN A 143 5.94 14.81 -25.00
CA ASN A 143 6.34 16.21 -25.15
C ASN A 143 7.19 16.44 -26.41
N GLU A 144 8.16 15.57 -26.69
CA GLU A 144 9.00 15.66 -27.90
C GLU A 144 8.18 15.54 -29.19
N LEU A 145 7.18 14.65 -29.21
CA LEU A 145 6.23 14.48 -30.31
C LEU A 145 5.32 15.70 -30.49
N ASN A 146 4.84 16.27 -29.38
CA ASN A 146 4.01 17.46 -29.39
C ASN A 146 4.78 18.69 -29.89
N GLU A 147 6.04 18.83 -29.48
CA GLU A 147 6.89 19.96 -29.89
C GLU A 147 7.19 19.93 -31.39
N LYS A 148 7.42 18.74 -31.97
CA LYS A 148 7.54 18.56 -33.43
C LYS A 148 6.28 18.96 -34.18
N ARG A 149 5.10 18.50 -33.72
CA ARG A 149 3.81 18.88 -34.30
C ARG A 149 3.55 20.38 -34.23
N ILE A 150 3.86 21.01 -33.12
CA ILE A 150 3.74 22.48 -32.97
C ILE A 150 4.63 23.19 -33.98
N LYS A 151 5.86 22.70 -34.21
CA LYS A 151 6.78 23.29 -35.19
C LYS A 151 6.29 23.13 -36.63
N GLU A 152 5.79 21.94 -36.99
CA GLU A 152 5.19 21.68 -38.31
C GLU A 152 3.97 22.58 -38.55
N LEU A 153 3.03 22.63 -37.60
CA LEU A 153 1.84 23.47 -37.69
C LEU A 153 2.19 24.96 -37.81
N LYS A 154 3.20 25.44 -37.09
CA LYS A 154 3.68 26.83 -37.24
C LYS A 154 4.24 27.11 -38.63
N SER A 155 5.03 26.18 -39.18
CA SER A 155 5.58 26.33 -40.54
C SER A 155 4.48 26.32 -41.60
N GLU A 156 3.46 25.46 -41.44
CA GLU A 156 2.34 25.40 -42.36
C GLU A 156 1.47 26.67 -42.29
N LEU A 157 1.27 27.20 -41.08
CA LEU A 157 0.53 28.45 -40.86
C LEU A 157 1.27 29.64 -41.49
N GLU A 158 2.59 29.73 -41.34
CA GLU A 158 3.40 30.78 -41.98
C GLU A 158 3.36 30.68 -43.51
N SER A 159 3.40 29.47 -44.07
CA SER A 159 3.26 29.24 -45.52
C SER A 159 1.89 29.68 -46.03
N LYS A 160 0.82 29.29 -45.33
CA LYS A 160 -0.55 29.67 -45.66
C LYS A 160 -0.77 31.17 -45.53
N GLU A 161 -0.17 31.82 -44.53
CA GLU A 161 -0.25 33.26 -44.36
C GLU A 161 0.45 34.00 -45.51
N LYS A 162 1.63 33.54 -45.96
CA LYS A 162 2.31 34.08 -47.15
C LYS A 162 1.45 33.90 -48.41
N GLU A 163 0.83 32.74 -48.58
CA GLU A 163 -0.07 32.46 -49.70
C GLU A 163 -1.30 33.38 -49.69
N LEU A 164 -1.87 33.63 -48.50
CA LEU A 164 -3.01 34.53 -48.29
C LEU A 164 -2.63 36.00 -48.59
N VAL A 165 -1.45 36.44 -48.16
CA VAL A 165 -0.95 37.79 -48.48
C VAL A 165 -0.72 37.96 -49.97
N LYS A 166 -0.12 36.96 -50.63
CA LYS A 166 0.11 36.99 -52.08
C LYS A 166 -1.23 37.05 -52.84
N THR A 167 -2.17 36.17 -52.51
CA THR A 167 -3.50 36.15 -53.14
C THR A 167 -4.29 37.43 -52.91
N LYS A 168 -4.19 38.06 -51.72
CA LYS A 168 -4.76 39.40 -51.47
C LYS A 168 -4.17 40.47 -52.38
N LYS A 169 -2.85 40.48 -52.57
CA LYS A 169 -2.16 41.43 -53.46
C LYS A 169 -2.51 41.21 -54.92
N ASP A 170 -2.60 39.95 -55.35
CA ASP A 170 -3.01 39.59 -56.70
C ASP A 170 -4.47 40.03 -56.95
N LEU A 171 -5.36 39.86 -55.96
CA LEU A 171 -6.76 40.32 -56.02
C LEU A 171 -6.84 41.85 -56.12
N GLU A 172 -6.08 42.59 -55.32
CA GLU A 172 -6.03 44.05 -55.38
C GLU A 172 -5.50 44.54 -56.74
N SER A 173 -4.46 43.89 -57.26
CA SER A 173 -3.90 44.19 -58.59
C SER A 173 -4.92 43.90 -59.69
N LEU A 174 -5.63 42.76 -59.62
CA LEU A 174 -6.68 42.38 -60.56
C LEU A 174 -7.84 43.39 -60.53
N LYS A 175 -8.22 43.84 -59.33
CA LYS A 175 -9.25 44.87 -59.15
C LYS A 175 -8.84 46.21 -59.77
N SER A 176 -7.60 46.66 -59.54
CA SER A 176 -7.09 47.88 -60.18
C SER A 176 -7.02 47.75 -61.70
N GLN A 177 -6.65 46.57 -62.21
CA GLN A 177 -6.58 46.31 -63.65
C GLN A 177 -7.97 46.26 -64.29
N SER A 178 -8.96 45.68 -63.62
CA SER A 178 -10.34 45.66 -64.10
C SER A 178 -10.97 47.05 -64.09
N GLU A 179 -10.72 47.86 -63.05
CA GLU A 179 -11.15 49.27 -63.00
C GLU A 179 -10.51 50.10 -64.13
N GLY A 180 -9.21 49.93 -64.39
CA GLY A 180 -8.53 50.61 -65.50
C GLY A 180 -9.07 50.21 -66.86
N THR A 181 -9.29 48.91 -67.07
CA THR A 181 -9.90 48.38 -68.30
C THR A 181 -11.31 48.94 -68.49
N ASN A 182 -12.12 48.99 -67.43
CA ASN A 182 -13.48 49.53 -67.50
C ASN A 182 -13.49 51.01 -67.91
N ARG A 183 -12.53 51.82 -67.42
CA ARG A 183 -12.39 53.24 -67.82
C ARG A 183 -12.03 53.39 -69.30
N GLU A 184 -11.14 52.56 -69.83
CA GLU A 184 -10.81 52.58 -71.27
C GLU A 184 -11.99 52.11 -72.13
N TYR A 185 -12.76 51.14 -71.66
CA TYR A 185 -14.03 50.75 -72.30
C TYR A 185 -15.03 51.91 -72.33
N ASP A 186 -15.23 52.61 -71.21
CA ASP A 186 -16.12 53.78 -71.12
C ASP A 186 -15.67 54.89 -72.07
N ARG A 187 -14.37 55.20 -72.09
CA ARG A 187 -13.77 56.21 -72.98
C ARG A 187 -13.95 55.86 -74.46
N LEU A 188 -13.68 54.60 -74.83
CA LEU A 188 -13.84 54.13 -76.20
C LEU A 188 -15.31 54.20 -76.63
N SER A 189 -16.25 53.84 -75.74
CA SER A 189 -17.68 53.97 -75.96
C SER A 189 -18.11 55.43 -76.22
N GLU A 190 -17.56 56.38 -75.46
CA GLU A 190 -17.78 57.80 -75.70
C GLU A 190 -17.22 58.28 -77.05
N GLU A 191 -16.01 57.85 -77.42
CA GLU A 191 -15.41 58.16 -78.72
C GLU A 191 -16.22 57.57 -79.88
N PHE A 192 -16.68 56.32 -79.77
CA PHE A 192 -17.61 55.72 -80.74
C PHE A 192 -18.91 56.53 -80.86
N THR A 193 -19.50 56.95 -79.73
CA THR A 193 -20.72 57.78 -79.74
C THR A 193 -20.48 59.13 -80.42
N LYS A 194 -19.32 59.76 -80.21
CA LYS A 194 -18.93 61.02 -80.86
C LYS A 194 -18.74 60.83 -82.36
N LEU A 195 -18.01 59.80 -82.78
CA LEU A 195 -17.80 59.48 -84.20
C LEU A 195 -19.11 59.16 -84.90
N GLN A 196 -20.01 58.40 -84.26
CA GLN A 196 -21.31 58.08 -84.83
C GLN A 196 -22.17 59.33 -85.07
N LYS A 197 -22.19 60.27 -84.11
CA LYS A 197 -22.84 61.58 -84.30
C LYS A 197 -22.22 62.40 -85.44
N LEU A 198 -20.90 62.35 -85.61
CA LEU A 198 -20.22 63.04 -86.72
C LEU A 198 -20.56 62.41 -88.07
N VAL A 199 -20.68 61.09 -88.15
CA VAL A 199 -21.11 60.39 -89.37
C VAL A 199 -22.57 60.72 -89.70
N GLU A 200 -23.46 60.74 -88.70
CA GLU A 200 -24.85 61.17 -88.85
C GLU A 200 -24.96 62.65 -89.28
N ALA A 201 -24.10 63.54 -88.78
CA ALA A 201 -24.05 64.94 -89.20
C ALA A 201 -23.45 65.12 -90.60
N GLY A 202 -22.44 64.33 -90.98
CA GLY A 202 -21.80 64.37 -92.30
C GLY A 202 -22.62 63.72 -93.42
N SER A 203 -23.59 62.88 -93.09
CA SER A 203 -24.55 62.30 -94.05
C SER A 203 -25.82 63.14 -94.24
N GLY A 204 -25.96 64.27 -93.53
CA GLY A 204 -27.13 65.15 -93.57
C GLY A 204 -27.05 66.37 -94.51
N ASP A 205 -25.91 66.67 -95.15
CA ASP A 205 -25.74 67.88 -96.00
C ASP A 205 -25.61 67.58 -97.51
N SER A 206 -26.48 66.71 -98.01
CA SER A 206 -26.71 66.56 -99.45
C SER A 206 -28.18 66.20 -99.74
N GLY A 207 -29.08 67.18 -99.63
CA GLY A 207 -30.45 66.96 -100.11
C GLY A 207 -31.50 68.00 -99.72
N SER A 208 -31.71 68.97 -100.63
CA SER A 208 -33.04 69.50 -101.02
C SER A 208 -33.71 70.53 -100.09
N LYS A 209 -34.34 71.62 -100.55
CA LYS A 209 -34.39 72.44 -101.78
C LYS A 209 -35.28 73.64 -101.42
N LYS A 210 -35.06 74.72 -102.14
CA LYS A 210 -36.01 75.79 -102.46
C LYS A 210 -37.41 75.22 -102.77
N ASP A 211 -38.44 75.68 -102.08
CA ASP A 211 -39.82 75.84 -102.56
C ASP A 211 -40.51 76.95 -101.73
N GLU A 212 -41.11 77.89 -102.49
CA GLU A 212 -41.86 79.12 -102.13
C GLU A 212 -41.13 80.32 -101.49
#